data_AF-A0A8B6GEL1-F1
#
_entry.id   AF-A0A8B6GEL1-F1
#
_cell.length_a   1.000
_cell.length_b   1.000
_cell.length_c   1.000
_cell.angle_alpha   90.00
_cell.angle_beta   90.00
_cell.angle_gamma   90.00
#
_symmetry.space_group_name_H-M   'P 1'
#
loop_
_entity.id
_entity.type
_entity.pdbx_description
1 polymer ?
#
loop_
_entity_poly.entity_id
_entity_poly.type
_entity_poly.pdbx_seq_one_letter_code
_entity_poly.pdbx_strand_id
1 'polypeptide(L)' 'NANQCFCGDDPYQYGPGDVSDYYLGDYDCDKQCCGDSEQICGGRWRLSVYETGNETES' A
#
# COMPACT_ATOMS: atom_id res chain seq x y z
N ASN A 1 -2.29 4.12 11.70
CA ASN A 1 -2.79 4.38 10.34
C ASN A 1 -1.77 5.11 9.48
N ALA A 2 -1.27 6.30 9.84
CA ALA A 2 -0.31 7.07 9.01
C ALA A 2 1.20 6.87 9.31
N ASN A 3 1.53 5.92 10.20
CA ASN A 3 2.91 5.57 10.63
C ASN A 3 3.15 4.05 10.55
N GLN A 4 2.57 3.38 9.56
CA GLN A 4 2.73 1.94 9.36
C GLN A 4 3.29 1.72 7.96
N CYS A 5 4.29 0.84 7.87
CA CYS A 5 4.94 0.46 6.63
C CYS A 5 5.02 -1.07 6.59
N PHE A 6 4.74 -1.64 5.42
CA PHE A 6 4.75 -3.08 5.18
C PHE A 6 5.51 -3.34 3.89
N CYS A 7 6.32 -4.39 3.88
CA CYS A 7 7.08 -4.81 2.70
C CYS A 7 6.80 -6.29 2.46
N GLY A 8 6.74 -6.70 1.20
CA GLY A 8 6.61 -8.10 0.83
C GLY A 8 6.63 -8.28 -0.69
N ASP A 9 7.07 -9.45 -1.12
CA ASP A 9 7.15 -9.84 -2.53
C ASP A 9 5.92 -10.65 -2.98
N ASP A 10 5.16 -11.18 -2.02
CA ASP A 10 3.96 -11.97 -2.28
C ASP A 10 2.70 -11.10 -2.10
N PRO A 11 1.97 -10.84 -3.20
CA PRO A 11 0.79 -9.97 -3.16
C PRO A 11 -0.38 -10.61 -2.38
N TYR A 12 -0.39 -11.92 -2.15
CA TYR A 12 -1.44 -12.64 -1.43
C TYR A 12 -1.24 -12.67 0.10
N GLN A 13 -0.14 -12.13 0.64
CA GLN A 13 0.09 -12.13 2.09
C GLN A 13 -0.95 -11.30 2.88
N TYR A 14 -1.66 -10.41 2.22
CA TYR A 14 -2.58 -9.47 2.87
C TYR A 14 -4.06 -9.86 2.75
N GLY A 15 -4.39 -10.98 2.08
CA GLY A 15 -5.76 -11.51 2.04
C GLY A 15 -5.96 -12.65 1.03
N PRO A 16 -7.02 -13.46 1.19
CA PRO A 16 -7.37 -14.49 0.22
C PRO A 16 -8.06 -13.89 -1.01
N GLY A 17 -7.70 -14.33 -2.22
CA GLY A 17 -8.35 -13.89 -3.47
C GLY A 17 -7.38 -13.20 -4.43
N ASP A 18 -7.85 -12.88 -5.64
CA ASP A 18 -7.03 -12.19 -6.63
C ASP A 18 -6.76 -10.75 -6.17
N VAL A 19 -5.49 -10.33 -6.21
CA VAL A 19 -5.12 -8.98 -5.76
C VAL A 19 -5.77 -7.87 -6.56
N SER A 20 -6.14 -8.13 -7.83
CA SER A 20 -6.89 -7.18 -8.65
C SER A 20 -8.25 -6.80 -8.05
N ASP A 21 -8.90 -7.71 -7.30
CA ASP A 21 -10.18 -7.43 -6.62
C ASP A 21 -10.02 -6.46 -5.44
N TYR A 22 -8.79 -6.31 -4.93
CA TYR A 22 -8.46 -5.46 -3.79
C TYR A 22 -7.82 -4.13 -4.19
N TYR A 23 -7.51 -3.93 -5.48
CA TYR A 23 -7.08 -2.63 -5.98
C TYR A 23 -8.27 -1.66 -6.00
N LEU A 24 -8.12 -0.59 -5.25
CA LEU A 24 -9.11 0.45 -5.07
C LEU A 24 -8.59 1.75 -5.66
N GLY A 25 -9.49 2.68 -5.94
CA GLY A 25 -9.07 3.99 -6.42
C GLY A 25 -8.33 4.77 -5.32
N ASP A 26 -7.49 5.71 -5.73
CA ASP A 26 -6.68 6.53 -4.82
C ASP A 26 -7.51 7.27 -3.76
N TYR A 27 -8.80 7.51 -4.02
CA TYR A 27 -9.73 8.13 -3.08
C TYR A 27 -9.94 7.31 -1.79
N ASP A 28 -9.69 6.00 -1.82
CA ASP A 28 -9.73 5.13 -0.64
C ASP A 28 -8.44 5.22 0.21
N CYS A 29 -7.37 5.74 -0.37
CA CYS A 29 -6.06 5.96 0.24
C CYS A 29 -5.85 7.47 0.42
N ASP A 30 -6.59 8.08 1.35
CA ASP A 30 -6.64 9.53 1.55
C ASP A 30 -5.91 10.02 2.80
N LYS A 31 -5.15 9.16 3.49
CA LYS A 31 -4.52 9.50 4.76
C LYS A 31 -3.17 10.16 4.53
N GLN A 32 -3.02 11.40 4.98
CA GLN A 32 -1.74 12.10 4.98
C GLN A 32 -0.75 11.43 5.94
N CYS A 33 0.52 11.36 5.55
CA CYS A 33 1.60 10.82 6.38
C CYS A 33 1.86 11.74 7.58
N CYS A 34 2.24 11.19 8.74
CA CYS A 34 2.59 12.05 9.88
C CYS A 34 3.94 12.76 9.73
N GLY A 35 4.86 12.19 8.93
CA GLY A 35 6.18 12.77 8.68
C GLY A 35 6.17 13.89 7.63
N ASP A 36 5.28 13.77 6.64
CA ASP A 36 5.13 14.74 5.54
C ASP A 36 3.67 14.77 5.09
N SER A 37 2.96 15.86 5.41
CA SER A 37 1.54 15.99 5.07
C SER A 37 1.27 16.19 3.58
N GLU A 38 2.30 16.42 2.77
CA GLU A 38 2.18 16.48 1.30
C GLU A 38 2.11 15.07 0.69
N GLN A 39 2.40 14.03 1.46
CA GLN A 39 2.39 12.64 1.03
C GLN A 39 1.19 11.88 1.61
N ILE A 40 0.80 10.83 0.89
CA ILE A 40 -0.28 9.92 1.26
C ILE A 40 0.31 8.59 1.76
N CYS A 41 -0.10 8.18 2.96
CA CYS A 41 0.31 6.95 3.64
C CYS A 41 -0.90 6.02 3.87
N GLY A 42 -1.54 5.59 2.79
CA GLY A 42 -2.67 4.66 2.81
C GLY A 42 -4.01 5.31 3.17
N GLY A 43 -4.88 4.53 3.78
CA GLY A 43 -6.27 4.89 4.07
C GLY A 43 -6.80 4.21 5.33
N ARG A 44 -8.10 4.33 5.58
CA ARG A 44 -8.72 3.61 6.70
C ARG A 44 -8.81 2.12 6.35
N TRP A 45 -7.95 1.30 6.96
CA TRP A 45 -7.78 -0.13 6.64
C TRP A 45 -7.34 -0.39 5.20
N ARG A 46 -6.63 0.57 4.59
CA ARG A 46 -6.13 0.48 3.22
C ARG A 46 -4.66 0.88 3.18
N LEU A 47 -3.92 0.24 2.29
CA LEU A 47 -2.50 0.49 2.07
C LEU A 47 -2.32 1.17 0.71
N SER A 48 -1.49 2.19 0.65
CA SER A 48 -0.92 2.65 -0.61
C SER A 48 0.23 1.72 -0.95
N VAL A 49 0.19 1.09 -2.12
CA VAL A 49 1.17 0.10 -2.57
C VAL A 49 2.03 0.72 -3.67
N TYR A 50 3.35 0.54 -3.55
CA TYR A 50 4.34 1.05 -4.49
C TYR A 50 5.34 -0.04 -4.81
N GLU A 51 5.76 -0.12 -6.07
CA GLU A 51 6.90 -0.95 -6.45
C GLU A 51 8.17 -0.32 -5.89
N THR A 52 9.01 -1.15 -5.26
CA THR A 52 10.26 -0.66 -4.64
C THR A 52 11.36 -0.38 -5.66
N GLY A 53 11.14 -0.72 -6.93
CA GLY A 53 12.16 -0.65 -8.00
C GLY A 53 13.31 -1.65 -7.84
N ASN A 54 13.33 -2.42 -6.75
CA ASN A 54 14.15 -3.61 -6.64
C ASN A 54 13.40 -4.72 -7.35
N GLU A 55 13.51 -4.76 -8.67
CA GLU A 55 13.18 -5.95 -9.43
C GLU A 55 13.95 -7.11 -8.80
N THR A 56 13.23 -8.12 -8.31
CA THR A 56 13.83 -9.32 -7.74
C THR A 56 14.70 -9.90 -8.86
N GLU A 57 16.01 -9.67 -8.80
CA GLU A 57 16.96 -10.28 -9.72
C GLU A 57 16.69 -11.79 -9.70
N SER A 58 16.24 -12.31 -10.85
CA SER A 58 16.09 -13.74 -11.11
C SER A 58 17.45 -14.40 -11.29
#